data_AF-M4DRN3-F1
#
_entry.id   AF-M4DRN3-F1
#
_cell.length_a   1.000
_cell.length_b   1.000
_cell.length_c   1.000
_cell.angle_alpha   90.00
_cell.angle_beta   90.00
_cell.angle_gamma   90.00
#
_symmetry.space_group_name_H-M   'P 1'
#
loop_
_entity.id
_entity.type
_entity.pdbx_description
1 polymer ?
#
loop_
_entity_poly.entity_id
_entity_poly.type
_entity_poly.pdbx_seq_one_letter_code
_entity_poly.pdbx_strand_id
1 'polypeptide(L)'
;MSTEKDDSSAVRRRVSCTKCFDALWFCYWMSRWSNITSNVNGSAQAPFYQMQQYYRVGKLDDCTKKFSDLFDCLSLKTKSSSEAEKIMEEQEKADAAKHIWTMRTQVEASSHWNETFGHLDDPNY
;
A
#
# COMPACT_ATOMS: atom_id res chain seq x y z
N MET A 1 -5.23 -38.55 -32.88
CA MET A 1 -6.19 -37.74 -32.12
C MET A 1 -5.56 -37.48 -30.77
N SER A 2 -4.82 -36.38 -30.67
CA SER A 2 -4.12 -35.98 -29.45
C SER A 2 -5.11 -35.23 -28.59
N THR A 3 -5.32 -35.70 -27.36
CA THR A 3 -6.10 -35.01 -26.34
C THR A 3 -5.39 -33.69 -26.02
N GLU A 4 -5.96 -32.59 -26.47
CA GLU A 4 -5.58 -31.24 -26.09
C GLU A 4 -5.78 -31.11 -24.58
N LYS A 5 -4.68 -30.95 -23.85
CA LYS A 5 -4.70 -30.50 -22.46
C LYS A 5 -4.91 -29.00 -22.53
N ASP A 6 -6.11 -28.56 -22.14
CA ASP A 6 -6.36 -27.18 -21.76
C ASP A 6 -5.46 -26.82 -20.57
N ASP A 7 -4.27 -26.32 -20.87
CA ASP A 7 -3.49 -25.50 -19.94
C ASP A 7 -4.20 -24.15 -19.80
N SER A 8 -5.32 -24.17 -19.07
CA SER A 8 -5.82 -22.97 -18.39
C SER A 8 -4.71 -22.60 -17.40
N SER A 9 -3.81 -21.75 -17.86
CA SER A 9 -2.76 -21.12 -17.08
C SER A 9 -3.43 -20.26 -16.02
N ALA A 10 -3.83 -20.89 -14.90
CA ALA A 10 -3.93 -20.22 -13.62
C ALA A 10 -2.55 -19.60 -13.40
N VAL A 11 -2.44 -18.31 -13.71
CA VAL A 11 -1.24 -17.52 -13.49
C VAL A 11 -0.96 -17.62 -11.99
N ARG A 12 -0.08 -18.54 -11.58
CA ARG A 12 0.40 -18.64 -10.21
C ARG A 12 0.88 -17.24 -9.84
N ARG A 13 0.13 -16.53 -8.98
CA ARG A 13 0.52 -15.21 -8.47
C ARG A 13 1.82 -15.39 -7.72
N ARG A 14 2.94 -15.08 -8.36
CA ARG A 14 4.25 -15.15 -7.73
C ARG A 14 4.32 -14.02 -6.70
N VAL A 15 4.48 -14.38 -5.42
CA VAL A 15 4.75 -13.41 -4.35
C VAL A 15 6.03 -12.65 -4.71
N SER A 16 5.89 -11.35 -5.00
CA SER A 16 7.00 -10.47 -5.36
C SER A 16 7.30 -9.52 -4.20
N CYS A 17 8.33 -9.85 -3.42
CA CYS A 17 8.79 -8.99 -2.31
C CYS A 17 9.65 -7.80 -2.77
N THR A 18 9.78 -7.60 -4.09
CA THR A 18 10.59 -6.52 -4.66
C THR A 18 10.09 -5.14 -4.22
N LYS A 19 8.78 -4.98 -3.98
CA LYS A 19 8.19 -3.73 -3.48
C LYS A 19 8.61 -3.42 -2.03
N CYS A 20 8.67 -4.42 -1.17
CA CYS A 20 9.13 -4.25 0.21
C CYS A 20 10.63 -3.97 0.26
N PHE A 21 11.41 -4.61 -0.62
CA PHE A 21 12.84 -4.37 -0.77
C PHE A 21 13.12 -2.94 -1.26
N ASP A 22 12.41 -2.50 -2.30
CA ASP A 22 12.52 -1.14 -2.86
C ASP A 22 12.18 -0.07 -1.81
N ALA A 23 11.11 -0.27 -1.04
CA ALA A 23 10.74 0.61 0.06
C ALA A 23 11.81 0.68 1.18
N LEU A 24 12.42 -0.45 1.52
CA LEU A 24 13.53 -0.50 2.47
C LEU A 24 14.78 0.19 1.94
N TRP A 25 15.11 -0.06 0.67
CA TRP A 25 16.22 0.56 -0.04
C TRP A 25 16.07 2.07 -0.06
N PHE A 26 14.90 2.59 -0.46
CA PHE A 26 14.64 4.03 -0.43
C PHE A 26 14.78 4.61 0.98
N CYS A 27 14.31 3.91 2.01
CA CYS A 27 14.43 4.39 3.38
C CYS A 27 15.89 4.54 3.83
N TYR A 28 16.72 3.51 3.62
CA TYR A 28 18.14 3.56 3.99
C TYR A 28 18.96 4.48 3.08
N TRP A 29 18.69 4.47 1.77
CA TRP A 29 19.43 5.26 0.80
C TRP A 29 19.19 6.77 0.98
N MET A 30 17.93 7.18 1.20
CA MET A 30 17.61 8.59 1.47
C MET A 30 18.24 9.07 2.78
N SER A 31 18.24 8.24 3.84
CA SER A 31 18.91 8.56 5.10
C SER A 31 20.43 8.65 4.97
N ARG A 32 21.05 7.80 4.13
CA ARG A 32 22.49 7.83 3.88
C ARG A 32 22.92 9.03 3.02
N TRP A 33 22.10 9.42 2.04
CA TRP A 33 22.35 10.61 1.22
C TRP A 33 22.25 11.91 2.04
N SER A 34 21.32 11.97 3.01
CA SER A 34 21.21 13.10 3.95
C SER A 34 22.51 13.40 4.70
N ASN A 35 23.26 12.35 5.10
CA ASN A 35 24.54 12.51 5.81
C ASN A 35 25.66 13.08 4.90
N ILE A 36 25.60 12.76 3.60
CA ILE A 36 26.56 13.22 2.57
C ILE A 36 26.30 14.68 2.16
N THR A 37 25.04 15.15 2.19
CA THR A 37 24.67 16.53 1.79
C THR A 37 25.03 17.62 2.81
N SER A 38 25.66 17.28 3.94
CA SER A 38 26.16 18.29 4.89
C SER A 38 27.39 19.05 4.38
N ASN A 39 27.97 18.69 3.22
CA ASN A 39 29.20 19.30 2.72
C ASN A 39 29.21 19.79 1.26
N VAL A 40 28.09 19.78 0.52
CA VAL A 40 28.05 20.37 -0.84
C VAL A 40 26.68 21.00 -1.16
N ASN A 41 26.73 22.26 -1.57
CA ASN A 41 25.61 23.05 -2.09
C ASN A 41 24.98 22.39 -3.34
N GLY A 42 23.66 22.19 -3.34
CA GLY A 42 22.86 22.14 -4.58
C GLY A 42 21.94 20.94 -4.73
N SER A 43 20.63 21.22 -4.73
CA SER A 43 19.48 20.34 -5.03
C SER A 43 19.16 19.23 -4.01
N ALA A 44 18.64 19.65 -2.85
CA ALA A 44 17.93 18.79 -1.92
C ALA A 44 16.61 18.30 -2.56
N GLN A 45 16.61 17.09 -3.09
CA GLN A 45 15.39 16.34 -3.40
C GLN A 45 15.40 15.01 -2.66
N ALA A 46 15.21 15.09 -1.34
CA ALA A 46 14.35 14.18 -0.55
C ALA A 46 14.32 14.57 0.93
N PRO A 47 13.20 14.37 1.67
CA PRO A 47 11.81 14.51 1.23
C PRO A 47 10.91 15.20 2.29
N PHE A 48 9.93 15.99 1.86
CA PHE A 48 8.89 16.62 2.70
C PHE A 48 8.22 15.65 3.70
N TYR A 49 8.14 14.36 3.34
CA TYR A 49 7.54 13.30 4.15
C TYR A 49 8.31 12.94 5.44
N GLN A 50 9.65 13.01 5.46
CA GLN A 50 10.41 12.74 6.70
C GLN A 50 10.23 13.86 7.73
N MET A 51 10.13 15.12 7.27
CA MET A 51 9.97 16.28 8.13
C MET A 51 8.59 16.31 8.80
N GLN A 52 7.53 15.92 8.08
CA GLN A 52 6.17 15.90 8.65
C GLN A 52 6.03 15.00 9.88
N GLN A 53 6.67 13.83 9.88
CA GLN A 53 6.63 12.91 11.02
C GLN A 53 7.48 13.42 12.20
N TYR A 54 8.63 14.04 11.90
CA TYR A 54 9.48 14.65 12.91
C TYR A 54 8.75 15.74 13.71
N TYR A 55 8.05 16.66 13.03
CA TYR A 55 7.30 17.72 13.72
C TYR A 55 6.10 17.20 14.53
N ARG A 56 5.56 16.03 14.19
CA ARG A 56 4.38 15.47 14.85
C ARG A 56 4.71 14.53 16.01
N VAL A 57 5.75 13.70 15.88
CA VAL A 57 6.07 12.60 16.82
C VAL A 57 7.47 12.76 17.44
N GLY A 58 8.30 13.67 16.92
CA GLY A 58 9.66 13.91 17.42
C GLY A 58 10.65 12.79 17.13
N LYS A 59 10.30 11.83 16.26
CA LYS A 59 11.14 10.69 15.88
C LYS A 59 11.41 10.70 14.38
N LEU A 60 12.68 10.50 14.02
CA LEU A 60 13.10 10.23 12.65
C LEU A 60 12.79 8.77 12.32
N ASP A 61 12.36 8.46 11.09
CA ASP A 61 12.05 7.10 10.67
C ASP A 61 13.32 6.22 10.64
N ASP A 62 13.43 5.23 11.53
CA ASP A 62 14.59 4.31 11.62
C ASP A 62 14.53 3.12 10.64
N CYS A 63 13.62 3.15 9.65
CA CYS A 63 13.43 2.12 8.64
C CYS A 63 13.07 0.70 9.15
N THR A 64 12.94 0.50 10.46
CA THR A 64 12.68 -0.81 11.11
C THR A 64 11.35 -1.43 10.68
N LYS A 65 10.31 -0.61 10.53
CA LYS A 65 9.00 -1.05 10.02
C LYS A 65 9.07 -1.56 8.57
N LYS A 66 9.91 -0.96 7.74
CA LYS A 66 10.11 -1.42 6.34
C LYS A 66 10.88 -2.73 6.28
N PHE A 67 11.76 -2.97 7.26
CA PHE A 67 12.46 -4.24 7.39
C PHE A 67 11.52 -5.37 7.83
N SER A 68 10.62 -5.11 8.79
CA SER A 68 9.61 -6.10 9.18
C SER A 68 8.69 -6.47 8.01
N ASP A 69 8.22 -5.49 7.24
CA ASP A 69 7.37 -5.73 6.06
C ASP A 69 8.08 -6.62 5.00
N LEU A 70 9.40 -6.46 4.86
CA LEU A 70 10.21 -7.30 3.96
C LEU A 70 10.37 -8.72 4.52
N PHE A 71 10.63 -8.86 5.82
CA PHE A 71 10.76 -10.15 6.49
C PHE A 71 9.45 -10.94 6.44
N ASP A 72 8.32 -10.27 6.67
CA ASP A 72 6.99 -10.87 6.56
C ASP A 72 6.74 -11.37 5.13
N CYS A 73 7.07 -10.58 4.10
CA CYS A 73 6.95 -11.02 2.72
C CYS A 73 7.86 -12.22 2.38
N LEU A 74 9.10 -12.22 2.86
CA LEU A 74 10.03 -13.34 2.69
C LEU A 74 9.50 -14.60 3.38
N SER A 75 8.93 -14.47 4.58
CA SER A 75 8.33 -15.57 5.31
C SER A 75 7.12 -16.17 4.57
N LEU A 76 6.30 -15.33 3.94
CA LEU A 76 5.17 -15.76 3.10
C LEU A 76 5.65 -16.48 1.84
N LYS A 77 6.78 -16.07 1.27
CA LYS A 77 7.39 -16.74 0.11
C LYS A 77 7.99 -18.11 0.46
N THR A 78 8.41 -18.32 1.70
CA THR A 78 8.92 -19.63 2.16
C THR A 78 7.82 -20.65 2.51
N LYS A 79 6.56 -20.21 2.63
CA LYS A 79 5.42 -21.09 2.88
C LYS A 79 4.99 -21.86 1.63
N SER A 80 4.21 -22.93 1.83
CA SER A 80 3.63 -23.71 0.74
C SER A 80 2.74 -22.83 -0.16
N SER A 81 2.78 -23.05 -1.49
CA SER A 81 2.11 -22.13 -2.44
C SER A 81 0.60 -22.04 -2.24
N SER A 82 -0.04 -23.12 -1.77
CA SER A 82 -1.47 -23.16 -1.48
C SER A 82 -1.87 -22.41 -0.21
N GLU A 83 -0.96 -22.24 0.74
CA GLU A 83 -1.18 -21.41 1.93
C GLU A 83 -0.91 -19.93 1.61
N ALA A 84 0.13 -19.65 0.82
CA ALA A 84 0.46 -18.30 0.39
C ALA A 84 -0.65 -17.65 -0.46
N GLU A 85 -1.31 -18.43 -1.33
CA GLU A 85 -2.43 -17.93 -2.14
C GLU A 85 -3.63 -17.49 -1.29
N LYS A 86 -3.98 -18.26 -0.25
CA LYS A 86 -5.08 -17.89 0.67
C LYS A 86 -4.78 -16.61 1.42
N ILE A 87 -3.54 -16.45 1.91
CA ILE A 87 -3.11 -15.26 2.63
C ILE A 87 -3.12 -14.03 1.71
N MET A 88 -2.69 -14.17 0.45
CA MET A 88 -2.77 -13.07 -0.53
C MET A 88 -4.20 -12.67 -0.82
N GLU A 89 -5.11 -13.63 -0.96
CA GLU A 89 -6.54 -13.35 -1.20
C GLU A 89 -7.18 -12.62 0.00
N GLU A 90 -6.85 -13.02 1.22
CA GLU A 90 -7.30 -12.34 2.44
C GLU A 90 -6.72 -10.92 2.54
N GLN A 91 -5.44 -10.74 2.18
CA GLN A 91 -4.81 -9.41 2.12
C GLN A 91 -5.46 -8.52 1.06
N GLU A 92 -5.74 -9.04 -0.13
CA GLU A 92 -6.42 -8.29 -1.20
C GLU A 92 -7.83 -7.87 -0.77
N LYS A 93 -8.58 -8.74 -0.08
CA LYS A 93 -9.89 -8.41 0.48
C LYS A 93 -9.80 -7.36 1.59
N ALA A 94 -8.80 -7.46 2.46
CA ALA A 94 -8.57 -6.49 3.52
C ALA A 94 -8.14 -5.12 2.98
N ASP A 95 -7.29 -5.09 1.96
CA ASP A 95 -6.83 -3.85 1.32
C ASP A 95 -7.93 -3.24 0.45
N ALA A 96 -8.77 -4.06 -0.19
CA ALA A 96 -10.00 -3.61 -0.82
C ALA A 96 -10.98 -3.02 0.21
N ALA A 97 -11.09 -3.60 1.41
CA ALA A 97 -11.94 -3.03 2.47
C ALA A 97 -11.40 -1.70 3.01
N LYS A 98 -10.07 -1.51 3.07
CA LYS A 98 -9.42 -0.28 3.53
C LYS A 98 -9.52 0.90 2.56
N HIS A 99 -10.05 0.72 1.34
CA HIS A 99 -10.17 1.83 0.41
C HIS A 99 -10.98 2.98 1.03
N ILE A 100 -10.46 4.21 0.95
CA ILE A 100 -11.09 5.41 1.50
C ILE A 100 -12.44 5.70 0.80
N TRP A 101 -12.60 5.23 -0.43
CA TRP A 101 -13.74 5.53 -1.29
C TRP A 101 -14.61 4.30 -1.53
N THR A 102 -15.77 4.21 -0.88
CA THR A 102 -16.73 3.15 -1.18
C THR A 102 -17.49 3.48 -2.47
N MET A 103 -17.34 2.66 -3.50
CA MET A 103 -18.13 2.79 -4.74
C MET A 103 -19.57 2.36 -4.46
N ARG A 104 -20.52 3.28 -4.60
CA ARG A 104 -21.96 3.02 -4.45
C ARG A 104 -22.65 2.97 -5.81
N THR A 105 -23.73 2.20 -5.90
CA THR A 105 -24.60 2.24 -7.08
C THR A 105 -25.36 3.57 -7.14
N GLN A 106 -25.86 3.96 -8.32
CA GLN A 106 -26.56 5.25 -8.49
C GLN A 106 -27.72 5.42 -7.49
N VAL A 107 -28.47 4.35 -7.23
CA VAL A 107 -29.62 4.36 -6.32
C VAL A 107 -29.16 4.55 -4.88
N GLU A 108 -28.17 3.78 -4.41
CA GLU A 108 -27.61 3.90 -3.05
C GLU A 108 -26.91 5.25 -2.81
N ALA A 109 -26.26 5.79 -3.83
CA ALA A 109 -25.64 7.11 -3.75
C ALA A 109 -26.72 8.20 -3.57
N SER A 110 -27.83 8.11 -4.33
CA SER A 110 -28.93 9.08 -4.23
C SER A 110 -29.66 9.01 -2.89
N SER A 111 -29.89 7.81 -2.34
CA SER A 111 -30.54 7.65 -1.03
C SER A 111 -29.64 8.16 0.10
N HIS A 112 -28.36 7.80 0.09
CA HIS A 112 -27.39 8.30 1.08
C HIS A 112 -27.23 9.82 1.00
N TRP A 113 -27.22 10.38 -0.20
CA TRP A 113 -27.17 11.84 -0.38
C TRP A 113 -28.38 12.50 0.25
N ASN A 114 -29.58 12.02 -0.03
CA ASN A 114 -30.81 12.57 0.54
C ASN A 114 -30.84 12.45 2.08
N GLU A 115 -30.39 11.33 2.64
CA GLU A 115 -30.27 11.17 4.09
C GLU A 115 -29.27 12.16 4.74
N THR A 116 -28.15 12.42 4.07
CA THR A 116 -27.08 13.27 4.64
C THR A 116 -27.34 14.75 4.39
N PHE A 117 -27.87 15.09 3.22
CA PHE A 117 -27.92 16.45 2.67
C PHE A 117 -29.32 16.89 2.24
N GLY A 118 -30.36 16.07 2.42
CA GLY A 118 -31.73 16.43 2.01
C GLY A 118 -32.27 17.69 2.69
N HIS A 119 -31.72 18.05 3.86
CA HIS A 119 -32.00 19.32 4.53
C HIS A 119 -31.56 20.57 3.75
N LEU A 120 -30.67 20.44 2.77
CA LEU A 120 -30.23 21.55 1.91
C LEU A 120 -31.25 21.85 0.79
N ASP A 121 -32.14 20.91 0.49
CA ASP A 121 -33.16 21.07 -0.55
C ASP A 121 -34.42 21.75 -0.01
N ASP A 122 -34.51 22.00 1.31
CA ASP A 122 -35.60 22.75 1.92
C ASP A 122 -35.44 24.25 1.63
N PRO A 123 -36.36 24.88 0.88
CA PRO A 123 -36.26 26.30 0.51
C PRO A 123 -36.53 27.27 1.67
N ASN A 124 -36.73 26.76 2.90
CA ASN A 124 -37.08 27.51 4.10
C ASN A 124 -36.01 27.42 5.21
N TYR A 125 -34.80 26.91 4.90
CA TYR A 125 -33.64 26.99 5.79
C TYR A 125 -32.71 28.15 5.40
#